data_AF-A0A5C4QPZ2-F1
#
_entry.id   AF-A0A5C4QPZ2-F1
#
_cell.length_a   1.000
_cell.length_b   1.000
_cell.length_c   1.000
_cell.angle_alpha   90.00
_cell.angle_beta   90.00
_cell.angle_gamma   90.00
#
_symmetry.space_group_name_H-M   'P 1'
#
loop_
_entity.id
_entity.type
_entity.pdbx_description
1 polymer ?
#
loop_
_entity_poly.entity_id
_entity_poly.type
_entity_poly.pdbx_seq_one_letter_code
_entity_poly.pdbx_strand_id
1 'polypeptide(L)'
;MDSSVIRHCLGRHDFDQVLMLALDYLEADKADEVFEQMLRVGANMALGALDYLEDRRWEWTRKALRFLAKPTTVLDQDIKISWALSRLRVVEELAPDLLALVEVGENVGGHAAGLLGTLGGSHRRHVLDLVCDPSRGYNFLARLAESLTDVSADEAREVVERLEVFPLDEDLAARLWRGDEIDELVGLINGAAGILSQLSVGAILEFGRTTSSPLVKVIASRALNSNREPRALQFVEQCILDGGDFAIVHLYFQLKFGRPKGAPLPVPPAGLVASLTSAMCEGRQAKWAVPVLRQLIQAFPDLVVELQAIPGDSPFWAAVAAYLGGDPNGFFRLLKTVAEDGPHYPRDAVEALEFLDTDWQGHVDLLVSLLRRRDLRLAGAILPHPGGRTDGLGVELGDVVWWLEWLQEARQSVRLDGAAWKLGEFLARSTNEATQARIVECFNTMPSLRALTAELILPHMTGVTLESLSRSSVDWLVAQMEVQPHGFHPSPLARLATEEFVQSRLLPLLIDNPSDLLRDNLVKTLEEAGRSHRRRYVDENGELVG
;
A
#
# COMPACT_ATOMS: atom_id res chain seq x y z
N MET A 1 14.96 40.56 -5.09
CA MET A 1 13.96 40.13 -4.11
C MET A 1 14.69 39.85 -2.81
N ASP A 2 14.15 40.25 -1.65
CA ASP A 2 14.79 39.98 -0.35
C ASP A 2 14.62 38.48 -0.01
N SER A 3 15.71 37.79 0.30
CA SER A 3 15.70 36.37 0.71
C SER A 3 14.86 36.11 1.96
N SER A 4 14.52 37.13 2.74
CA SER A 4 13.57 37.03 3.85
C SER A 4 12.12 36.80 3.39
N VAL A 5 11.70 37.44 2.29
CA VAL A 5 10.34 37.34 1.72
C VAL A 5 10.14 35.98 1.06
N ILE A 6 11.16 35.50 0.34
CA ILE A 6 11.12 34.17 -0.29
C ILE A 6 11.02 33.08 0.77
N ARG A 7 11.81 33.18 1.86
CA ARG A 7 11.70 32.26 3.00
C ARG A 7 10.32 32.29 3.65
N HIS A 8 9.76 33.48 3.86
CA HIS A 8 8.40 33.61 4.43
C HIS A 8 7.33 32.96 3.55
N CYS A 9 7.42 33.13 2.22
CA CYS A 9 6.50 32.49 1.27
C CYS A 9 6.71 30.97 1.24
N LEU A 10 7.97 30.50 1.24
CA LEU A 10 8.29 29.08 1.33
C LEU A 10 7.84 28.45 2.65
N GLY A 11 7.65 29.23 3.71
CA GLY A 11 7.08 28.81 5.01
C GLY A 11 5.59 28.47 4.99
N ARG A 12 4.92 28.66 3.86
CA ARG A 12 3.49 28.37 3.73
C ARG A 12 3.20 27.53 2.49
N HIS A 13 2.27 26.59 2.64
CA HIS A 13 1.88 25.68 1.57
C HIS A 13 1.11 26.33 0.41
N ASP A 14 0.70 27.59 0.53
CA ASP A 14 -0.14 28.30 -0.44
C ASP A 14 0.63 29.11 -1.50
N PHE A 15 1.96 29.24 -1.40
CA PHE A 15 2.74 30.13 -2.29
C PHE A 15 3.57 29.43 -3.39
N ASP A 16 3.55 28.10 -3.48
CA ASP A 16 4.49 27.35 -4.32
C ASP A 16 4.40 27.68 -5.81
N GLN A 17 3.17 27.78 -6.34
CA GLN A 17 2.94 28.12 -7.75
C GLN A 17 3.37 29.56 -8.07
N VAL A 18 3.22 30.48 -7.11
CA VAL A 18 3.57 31.90 -7.28
C VAL A 18 5.08 32.08 -7.34
N LEU A 19 5.84 31.31 -6.55
CA LEU A 19 7.30 31.40 -6.50
C LEU A 19 7.95 30.91 -7.79
N MET A 20 7.38 29.90 -8.45
CA MET A 20 7.92 29.38 -9.71
C MET A 20 7.62 30.28 -10.90
N LEU A 21 6.42 30.87 -10.96
CA LEU A 21 6.11 31.91 -11.95
C LEU A 21 7.01 33.14 -11.78
N ALA A 22 7.52 33.40 -10.58
CA ALA A 22 8.42 34.51 -10.32
C ALA A 22 9.85 34.29 -10.87
N LEU A 23 10.28 33.03 -11.12
CA LEU A 23 11.64 32.73 -11.60
C LEU A 23 11.96 33.41 -12.93
N ASP A 24 10.99 33.45 -13.85
CA ASP A 24 11.14 34.08 -15.17
C ASP A 24 11.29 35.61 -15.09
N TYR A 25 10.99 36.22 -13.94
CA TYR A 25 11.14 37.65 -13.69
C TYR A 25 12.41 38.00 -12.89
N LEU A 26 13.23 37.01 -12.53
CA LEU A 26 14.48 37.20 -11.79
C LEU A 26 15.70 37.25 -12.73
N GLU A 27 16.76 37.92 -12.29
CA GLU A 27 18.08 37.80 -12.92
C GLU A 27 18.58 36.36 -12.81
N ALA A 28 19.33 35.88 -13.82
CA ALA A 28 19.70 34.47 -13.94
C ALA A 28 20.36 33.88 -12.67
N ASP A 29 21.32 34.58 -12.06
CA ASP A 29 22.00 34.12 -10.85
C ASP A 29 21.03 34.00 -9.65
N LYS A 30 20.04 34.90 -9.56
CA LYS A 30 19.01 34.89 -8.50
C LYS A 30 17.97 33.81 -8.76
N ALA A 31 17.57 33.61 -10.02
CA ALA A 31 16.68 32.51 -10.38
C ALA A 31 17.32 31.16 -10.02
N ASP A 32 18.62 31.02 -10.27
CA ASP A 32 19.40 29.84 -9.93
C ASP A 32 19.42 29.57 -8.42
N GLU A 33 19.74 30.60 -7.63
CA GLU A 33 19.75 30.50 -6.16
C GLU A 33 18.37 30.14 -5.60
N VAL A 34 17.30 30.78 -6.11
CA VAL A 34 15.93 30.51 -5.67
C VAL A 34 15.51 29.09 -6.04
N PHE A 35 15.80 28.63 -7.25
CA PHE A 35 15.46 27.26 -7.65
C PHE A 35 16.22 26.20 -6.85
N GLU A 36 17.50 26.44 -6.53
CA GLU A 36 18.24 25.56 -5.62
C GLU A 36 17.64 25.55 -4.22
N GLN A 37 17.19 26.69 -3.69
CA GLN A 37 16.46 26.75 -2.43
C GLN A 37 15.15 25.96 -2.52
N MET A 38 14.41 26.08 -3.61
CA MET A 38 13.19 25.31 -3.82
C MET A 38 13.45 23.79 -3.86
N LEU A 39 14.50 23.34 -4.54
CA LEU A 39 14.92 21.93 -4.54
C LEU A 39 15.35 21.42 -3.17
N ARG A 40 15.79 22.32 -2.27
CA ARG A 40 16.17 22.03 -0.88
C ARG A 40 15.01 22.12 0.11
N VAL A 41 13.91 22.78 -0.26
CA VAL A 41 12.69 22.90 0.55
C VAL A 41 11.61 21.92 0.10
N GLY A 42 11.69 21.43 -1.13
CA GLY A 42 10.65 20.66 -1.80
C GLY A 42 11.02 20.19 -3.20
N ALA A 43 11.91 19.21 -3.36
CA ALA A 43 12.28 18.67 -4.67
C ALA A 43 11.05 18.20 -5.47
N ASN A 44 10.10 17.51 -4.83
CA ASN A 44 8.85 17.12 -5.48
C ASN A 44 8.02 18.33 -5.96
N MET A 45 8.05 19.43 -5.19
CA MET A 45 7.34 20.67 -5.53
C MET A 45 8.02 21.40 -6.68
N ALA A 46 9.35 21.53 -6.62
CA ALA A 46 10.17 22.14 -7.67
C ALA A 46 9.97 21.40 -9.00
N LEU A 47 10.03 20.06 -8.99
CA LEU A 47 9.76 19.21 -10.15
C LEU A 47 8.35 19.42 -10.70
N GLY A 48 7.33 19.36 -9.83
CA GLY A 48 5.93 19.54 -10.23
C GLY A 48 5.63 20.92 -10.81
N ALA A 49 6.46 21.92 -10.51
CA ALA A 49 6.30 23.26 -11.01
C ALA A 49 7.10 23.56 -12.30
N LEU A 50 8.01 22.68 -12.72
CA LEU A 50 8.73 22.82 -14.00
C LEU A 50 7.79 22.84 -15.21
N ASP A 51 6.58 22.28 -15.07
CA ASP A 51 5.56 22.31 -16.11
C ASP A 51 5.05 23.71 -16.44
N TYR A 52 5.20 24.68 -15.52
CA TYR A 52 4.78 26.07 -15.72
C TYR A 52 5.83 26.96 -16.39
N LEU A 53 7.09 26.50 -16.50
CA LEU A 53 8.17 27.28 -17.11
C LEU A 53 8.17 27.10 -18.63
N GLU A 54 8.04 28.18 -19.40
CA GLU A 54 8.11 28.10 -20.87
C GLU A 54 9.57 28.20 -21.35
N ASP A 55 10.34 29.13 -20.80
CA ASP A 55 11.73 29.38 -21.18
C ASP A 55 12.72 28.57 -20.34
N ARG A 56 13.81 28.12 -20.96
CA ARG A 56 14.93 27.39 -20.30
C ARG A 56 14.52 26.16 -19.49
N ARG A 57 13.30 25.62 -19.69
CA ARG A 57 12.77 24.47 -18.94
C ARG A 57 13.76 23.30 -18.85
N TRP A 58 14.38 22.94 -19.96
CA TRP A 58 15.33 21.81 -20.00
C TRP A 58 16.57 22.04 -19.12
N GLU A 59 17.02 23.28 -18.93
CA GLU A 59 18.13 23.62 -18.03
C GLU A 59 17.73 23.40 -16.56
N TRP A 60 16.52 23.83 -16.19
CA TRP A 60 15.95 23.61 -14.87
C TRP A 60 15.70 22.13 -14.61
N THR A 61 15.16 21.40 -15.59
CA THR A 61 15.00 19.94 -15.52
C THR A 61 16.35 19.27 -15.31
N ARG A 62 17.40 19.63 -16.08
CA ARG A 62 18.75 19.10 -15.89
C ARG A 62 19.27 19.32 -14.46
N LYS A 63 19.09 20.53 -13.93
CA LYS A 63 19.52 20.86 -12.56
C LYS A 63 18.79 19.99 -11.54
N ALA A 64 17.47 19.82 -11.69
CA ALA A 64 16.67 18.97 -10.82
C ALA A 64 17.12 17.49 -10.90
N LEU A 65 17.28 16.92 -12.10
CA LEU A 65 17.75 15.54 -12.28
C LEU A 65 19.11 15.30 -11.62
N ARG A 66 20.06 16.23 -11.79
CA ARG A 66 21.38 16.17 -11.15
C ARG A 66 21.34 16.34 -9.64
N PHE A 67 20.38 17.11 -9.12
CA PHE A 67 20.16 17.22 -7.70
C PHE A 67 19.72 15.86 -7.12
N LEU A 68 18.76 15.21 -7.78
CA LEU A 68 18.23 13.89 -7.35
C LEU A 68 19.25 12.76 -7.46
N ALA A 69 20.15 12.81 -8.45
CA ALA A 69 21.17 11.77 -8.65
C ALA A 69 22.28 11.78 -7.58
N LYS A 70 22.29 12.74 -6.64
CA LYS A 70 23.31 12.81 -5.58
C LYS A 70 23.01 11.81 -4.45
N PRO A 71 24.03 11.06 -3.96
CA PRO A 71 23.87 10.05 -2.91
C PRO A 71 23.38 10.56 -1.54
N THR A 72 23.28 11.89 -1.35
CA THR A 72 22.97 12.53 -0.07
C THR A 72 21.49 12.84 0.13
N THR A 73 20.65 12.62 -0.88
CA THR A 73 19.22 12.90 -0.77
C THR A 73 18.57 11.75 -0.02
N VAL A 74 18.30 11.92 1.28
CA VAL A 74 17.49 10.98 2.06
C VAL A 74 16.09 11.02 1.44
N LEU A 75 15.79 10.04 0.57
CA LEU A 75 14.54 9.98 -0.20
C LEU A 75 13.36 9.52 0.69
N ASP A 76 13.16 10.15 1.87
CA ASP A 76 11.93 9.97 2.66
C ASP A 76 10.69 10.48 1.89
N GLN A 77 10.89 11.20 0.78
CA GLN A 77 9.88 11.59 -0.19
C GLN A 77 9.91 10.81 -1.52
N ASP A 78 10.58 9.64 -1.58
CA ASP A 78 10.81 8.86 -2.82
C ASP A 78 9.55 8.79 -3.69
N ILE A 79 8.42 8.40 -3.09
CA ILE A 79 7.12 8.30 -3.78
C ILE A 79 6.68 9.64 -4.40
N LYS A 80 6.75 10.75 -3.66
CA LYS A 80 6.30 12.07 -4.18
C LYS A 80 7.19 12.58 -5.30
N ILE A 81 8.50 12.36 -5.20
CA ILE A 81 9.48 12.70 -6.23
C ILE A 81 9.22 11.85 -7.47
N SER A 82 9.01 10.54 -7.28
CA SER A 82 8.65 9.58 -8.33
C SER A 82 7.44 10.06 -9.14
N TRP A 83 6.36 10.48 -8.48
CA TRP A 83 5.16 11.02 -9.13
C TRP A 83 5.40 12.33 -9.89
N ALA A 84 6.30 13.17 -9.41
CA ALA A 84 6.65 14.41 -10.09
C ALA A 84 7.51 14.12 -11.34
N LEU A 85 8.44 13.17 -11.24
CA LEU A 85 9.28 12.72 -12.36
C LEU A 85 8.44 12.20 -13.53
N SER A 86 7.41 11.38 -13.27
CA SER A 86 6.61 10.74 -14.33
C SER A 86 5.90 11.71 -15.29
N ARG A 87 5.83 13.00 -14.94
CA ARG A 87 5.18 14.05 -15.74
C ARG A 87 6.17 14.94 -16.49
N LEU A 88 7.47 14.80 -16.23
CA LEU A 88 8.47 15.65 -16.82
C LEU A 88 8.52 15.46 -18.34
N ARG A 89 8.54 16.58 -19.05
CA ARG A 89 8.88 16.60 -20.48
C ARG A 89 10.40 16.52 -20.62
N VAL A 90 10.87 15.51 -21.36
CA VAL A 90 12.29 15.24 -21.56
C VAL A 90 12.69 15.45 -23.02
N VAL A 91 13.97 15.74 -23.22
CA VAL A 91 14.63 15.92 -24.53
C VAL A 91 15.92 15.11 -24.55
N GLU A 92 16.48 14.83 -25.73
CA GLU A 92 17.65 13.96 -25.91
C GLU A 92 18.87 14.43 -25.09
N GLU A 93 19.04 15.75 -24.93
CA GLU A 93 20.12 16.35 -24.15
C GLU A 93 20.08 16.03 -22.64
N LEU A 94 18.99 15.44 -22.16
CA LEU A 94 18.82 14.99 -20.77
C LEU A 94 19.13 13.49 -20.59
N ALA A 95 19.36 12.73 -21.68
CA ALA A 95 19.60 11.29 -21.60
C ALA A 95 20.75 10.90 -20.64
N PRO A 96 21.91 11.60 -20.59
CA PRO A 96 22.96 11.26 -19.63
C PRO A 96 22.54 11.46 -18.16
N ASP A 97 21.75 12.49 -17.89
CA ASP A 97 21.26 12.80 -16.53
C ASP A 97 20.18 11.79 -16.12
N LEU A 98 19.33 11.34 -17.05
CA LEU A 98 18.36 10.26 -16.82
C LEU A 98 19.05 8.92 -16.57
N LEU A 99 20.08 8.57 -17.35
CA LEU A 99 20.86 7.35 -17.13
C LEU A 99 21.51 7.32 -15.74
N ALA A 100 22.04 8.45 -15.27
CA ALA A 100 22.57 8.54 -13.91
C ALA A 100 21.48 8.29 -12.86
N LEU A 101 20.25 8.75 -13.12
CA LEU A 101 19.11 8.55 -12.22
C LEU A 101 18.56 7.12 -12.27
N VAL A 102 18.65 6.42 -13.42
CA VAL A 102 18.30 5.00 -13.55
C VAL A 102 19.10 4.14 -12.56
N GLU A 103 20.39 4.45 -12.39
CA GLU A 103 21.28 3.71 -11.47
C GLU A 103 21.00 3.97 -9.99
N VAL A 104 20.16 4.96 -9.64
CA VAL A 104 19.67 5.14 -8.26
C VAL A 104 18.74 3.99 -7.85
N GLY A 105 18.07 3.33 -8.81
CA GLY A 105 17.16 2.22 -8.52
C GLY A 105 15.81 2.66 -7.92
N GLU A 106 15.06 1.68 -7.39
CA GLU A 106 13.77 1.90 -6.71
C GLU A 106 12.76 2.74 -7.55
N ASN A 107 11.90 3.54 -6.92
CA ASN A 107 10.83 4.25 -7.62
C ASN A 107 11.38 5.33 -8.56
N VAL A 108 12.35 6.12 -8.08
CA VAL A 108 12.98 7.20 -8.87
C VAL A 108 13.70 6.67 -10.11
N GLY A 109 14.51 5.61 -9.96
CA GLY A 109 15.21 4.99 -11.09
C GLY A 109 14.26 4.36 -12.10
N GLY A 110 13.17 3.75 -11.63
CA GLY A 110 12.14 3.18 -12.52
C GLY A 110 11.45 4.24 -13.38
N HIS A 111 11.02 5.37 -12.79
CA HIS A 111 10.45 6.47 -13.57
C HIS A 111 11.47 7.09 -14.54
N ALA A 112 12.72 7.25 -14.10
CA ALA A 112 13.80 7.74 -14.96
C ALA A 112 14.00 6.83 -16.18
N ALA A 113 13.96 5.51 -16.00
CA ALA A 113 14.06 4.53 -17.09
C ALA A 113 12.90 4.66 -18.07
N GLY A 114 11.67 4.82 -17.58
CA GLY A 114 10.51 5.03 -18.45
C GLY A 114 10.62 6.32 -19.27
N LEU A 115 10.99 7.44 -18.64
CA LEU A 115 11.24 8.71 -19.34
C LEU A 115 12.33 8.58 -20.39
N LEU A 116 13.44 7.92 -20.06
CA LEU A 116 14.53 7.62 -21.00
C LEU A 116 14.00 6.83 -22.21
N GLY A 117 13.09 5.88 -21.98
CA GLY A 117 12.43 5.11 -23.03
C GLY A 117 11.57 5.97 -23.97
N THR A 118 11.00 7.08 -23.50
CA THR A 118 10.21 8.00 -24.36
C THR A 118 11.04 8.75 -25.39
N LEU A 119 12.37 8.84 -25.20
CA LEU A 119 13.28 9.44 -26.18
C LEU A 119 13.45 8.59 -27.45
N GLY A 120 13.06 7.31 -27.41
CA GLY A 120 13.09 6.43 -28.57
C GLY A 120 14.48 5.83 -28.88
N GLY A 121 14.65 5.33 -30.10
CA GLY A 121 15.95 4.85 -30.61
C GLY A 121 16.58 3.74 -29.76
N SER A 122 17.90 3.87 -29.50
CA SER A 122 18.64 2.90 -28.67
C SER A 122 18.22 2.91 -27.20
N HIS A 123 17.75 4.04 -26.69
CA HIS A 123 17.29 4.17 -25.31
C HIS A 123 16.04 3.33 -25.07
N ARG A 124 15.11 3.34 -26.02
CA ARG A 124 13.91 2.50 -25.97
C ARG A 124 14.24 1.02 -25.84
N ARG A 125 15.18 0.53 -26.66
CA ARG A 125 15.62 -0.87 -26.62
C ARG A 125 16.28 -1.22 -25.28
N HIS A 126 17.16 -0.34 -24.79
CA HIS A 126 17.79 -0.53 -23.48
C HIS A 126 16.75 -0.65 -22.36
N VAL A 127 15.70 0.17 -22.39
CA VAL A 127 14.63 0.12 -21.38
C VAL A 127 13.81 -1.16 -21.47
N LEU A 128 13.54 -1.70 -22.67
CA LEU A 128 12.91 -3.01 -22.83
C LEU A 128 13.78 -4.16 -22.29
N ASP A 129 15.11 -4.02 -22.34
CA ASP A 129 16.04 -4.97 -21.69
C ASP A 129 15.88 -4.93 -20.17
N LEU A 130 15.79 -3.73 -19.58
CA LEU A 130 15.62 -3.55 -18.13
C LEU A 130 14.33 -4.16 -17.61
N VAL A 131 13.24 -4.15 -18.38
CA VAL A 131 11.96 -4.77 -17.98
C VAL A 131 12.11 -6.26 -17.71
N CYS A 132 12.99 -6.93 -18.45
CA CYS A 132 13.21 -8.36 -18.37
C CYS A 132 14.24 -8.75 -17.29
N ASP A 133 14.75 -7.79 -16.52
CA ASP A 133 15.78 -8.02 -15.49
C ASP A 133 15.16 -8.07 -14.09
N PRO A 134 14.94 -9.27 -13.51
CA PRO A 134 14.34 -9.40 -12.18
C PRO A 134 15.19 -8.79 -11.06
N SER A 135 16.50 -8.56 -11.29
CA SER A 135 17.40 -8.01 -10.27
C SER A 135 17.12 -6.54 -9.92
N ARG A 136 16.35 -5.84 -10.76
CA ARG A 136 15.95 -4.44 -10.53
C ARG A 136 14.88 -4.28 -9.44
N GLY A 137 14.21 -5.38 -9.06
CA GLY A 137 13.22 -5.37 -7.98
C GLY A 137 11.85 -4.81 -8.37
N TYR A 138 10.89 -4.92 -7.44
CA TYR A 138 9.49 -4.59 -7.70
C TYR A 138 9.24 -3.11 -7.99
N ASN A 139 9.72 -2.21 -7.12
CA ASN A 139 9.44 -0.78 -7.23
C ASN A 139 9.95 -0.22 -8.57
N PHE A 140 11.19 -0.56 -8.94
CA PHE A 140 11.78 -0.13 -10.20
C PHE A 140 10.98 -0.58 -11.42
N LEU A 141 10.70 -1.88 -11.54
CA LEU A 141 10.03 -2.44 -12.71
C LEU A 141 8.58 -1.97 -12.83
N ALA A 142 7.88 -1.79 -11.70
CA ALA A 142 6.54 -1.24 -11.69
C ALA A 142 6.51 0.22 -12.17
N ARG A 143 7.41 1.08 -11.66
CA ARG A 143 7.47 2.50 -12.08
C ARG A 143 7.95 2.69 -13.51
N LEU A 144 8.87 1.84 -13.97
CA LEU A 144 9.31 1.80 -15.37
C LEU A 144 8.11 1.54 -16.27
N ALA A 145 7.37 0.46 -16.03
CA ALA A 145 6.23 0.09 -16.87
C ALA A 145 5.10 1.13 -16.86
N GLU A 146 4.87 1.80 -15.71
CA GLU A 146 3.90 2.90 -15.59
C GLU A 146 4.30 4.12 -16.44
N SER A 147 5.59 4.40 -16.54
CA SER A 147 6.13 5.59 -17.23
C SER A 147 6.39 5.36 -18.71
N LEU A 148 6.57 4.09 -19.10
CA LEU A 148 6.87 3.71 -20.47
C LEU A 148 5.58 3.70 -21.30
N THR A 149 5.23 4.82 -21.93
CA THR A 149 4.01 4.92 -22.74
C THR A 149 4.21 4.40 -24.18
N ASP A 150 3.08 4.27 -24.88
CA ASP A 150 2.99 4.01 -26.33
C ASP A 150 3.73 2.75 -26.79
N VAL A 151 3.71 1.71 -25.96
CA VAL A 151 4.28 0.40 -26.31
C VAL A 151 3.58 -0.19 -27.54
N SER A 152 4.36 -0.49 -28.57
CA SER A 152 3.87 -1.16 -29.77
C SER A 152 3.70 -2.67 -29.56
N ALA A 153 2.88 -3.31 -30.40
CA ALA A 153 2.71 -4.76 -30.36
C ALA A 153 4.01 -5.53 -30.63
N ASP A 154 4.93 -4.96 -31.42
CA ASP A 154 6.22 -5.60 -31.74
C ASP A 154 7.19 -5.52 -30.56
N GLU A 155 7.25 -4.38 -29.86
CA GLU A 155 8.04 -4.25 -28.63
C GLU A 155 7.53 -5.18 -27.53
N ALA A 156 6.22 -5.27 -27.35
CA ALA A 156 5.63 -6.19 -26.40
C ALA A 156 5.88 -7.66 -26.79
N ARG A 157 5.87 -7.99 -28.08
CA ARG A 157 6.24 -9.33 -28.56
C ARG A 157 7.70 -9.64 -28.24
N GLU A 158 8.63 -8.70 -28.42
CA GLU A 158 10.04 -8.87 -28.04
C GLU A 158 10.19 -9.19 -26.54
N VAL A 159 9.43 -8.50 -25.67
CA VAL A 159 9.39 -8.80 -24.24
C VAL A 159 8.84 -10.22 -23.98
N VAL A 160 7.71 -10.59 -24.60
CA VAL A 160 7.11 -11.93 -24.45
C VAL A 160 8.04 -13.04 -24.94
N GLU A 161 8.71 -12.86 -26.07
CA GLU A 161 9.65 -13.85 -26.63
C GLU A 161 10.82 -14.13 -25.69
N ARG A 162 11.32 -13.10 -24.99
CA ARG A 162 12.36 -13.26 -23.96
C ARG A 162 11.83 -13.97 -22.72
N LEU A 163 10.60 -13.67 -22.31
CA LEU A 163 9.94 -14.30 -21.16
C LEU A 163 9.55 -15.76 -21.43
N GLU A 164 9.30 -16.13 -22.69
CA GLU A 164 9.00 -17.51 -23.10
C GLU A 164 10.18 -18.44 -22.81
N VAL A 165 11.41 -17.95 -23.01
CA VAL A 165 12.66 -18.70 -22.77
C VAL A 165 13.30 -18.38 -21.41
N PHE A 166 12.60 -17.66 -20.54
CA PHE A 166 13.09 -17.36 -19.20
C PHE A 166 13.28 -18.68 -18.42
N PRO A 167 14.45 -18.90 -17.80
CA PRO A 167 14.74 -20.16 -17.13
C PRO A 167 13.85 -20.32 -15.89
N LEU A 168 12.95 -21.30 -15.93
CA LEU A 168 12.14 -21.74 -14.79
C LEU A 168 12.44 -23.22 -14.56
N ASP A 169 12.82 -23.58 -13.33
CA ASP A 169 12.80 -24.98 -12.94
C ASP A 169 11.37 -25.46 -12.66
N GLU A 170 11.22 -26.78 -12.49
CA GLU A 170 9.91 -27.42 -12.30
C GLU A 170 9.21 -26.96 -11.01
N ASP A 171 9.96 -26.68 -9.94
CA ASP A 171 9.38 -26.22 -8.68
C ASP A 171 8.84 -24.79 -8.82
N LEU A 172 9.63 -23.89 -9.41
CA LEU A 172 9.26 -22.51 -9.64
C LEU A 172 8.04 -22.40 -10.58
N ALA A 173 8.02 -23.22 -11.63
CA ALA A 173 6.88 -23.33 -12.54
C ALA A 173 5.61 -23.81 -11.80
N ALA A 174 5.72 -24.83 -10.93
CA ALA A 174 4.59 -25.34 -10.16
C ALA A 174 4.10 -24.31 -9.12
N ARG A 175 5.00 -23.57 -8.47
CA ARG A 175 4.69 -22.48 -7.55
C ARG A 175 3.94 -21.34 -8.25
N LEU A 176 4.40 -20.92 -9.43
CA LEU A 176 3.69 -19.95 -10.28
C LEU A 176 2.29 -20.44 -10.62
N TRP A 177 2.15 -21.71 -11.00
CA TRP A 177 0.86 -22.29 -11.38
C TRP A 177 -0.15 -22.30 -10.21
N ARG A 178 0.33 -22.54 -8.98
CA ARG A 178 -0.48 -22.45 -7.74
C ARG A 178 -0.78 -21.01 -7.31
N GLY A 179 -0.16 -20.02 -7.93
CA GLY A 179 -0.26 -18.61 -7.53
C GLY A 179 0.52 -18.29 -6.25
N ASP A 180 1.56 -19.06 -5.92
CA ASP A 180 2.44 -18.77 -4.80
C ASP A 180 3.16 -17.42 -5.06
N GLU A 181 3.34 -16.62 -4.02
CA GLU A 181 4.14 -15.39 -4.12
C GLU A 181 5.62 -15.76 -4.19
N ILE A 182 6.31 -15.21 -5.19
CA ILE A 182 7.72 -15.51 -5.48
C ILE A 182 8.44 -14.18 -5.62
N ASP A 183 8.99 -13.68 -4.51
CA ASP A 183 9.56 -12.34 -4.36
C ASP A 183 10.50 -11.94 -5.53
N GLU A 184 11.35 -12.85 -5.98
CA GLU A 184 12.31 -12.63 -7.06
C GLU A 184 11.66 -12.37 -8.44
N LEU A 185 10.42 -12.82 -8.66
CA LEU A 185 9.67 -12.64 -9.90
C LEU A 185 8.57 -11.58 -9.80
N VAL A 186 8.23 -11.09 -8.59
CA VAL A 186 7.13 -10.14 -8.40
C VAL A 186 7.34 -8.89 -9.26
N GLY A 187 8.56 -8.34 -9.28
CA GLY A 187 8.88 -7.17 -10.11
C GLY A 187 8.74 -7.44 -11.60
N LEU A 188 9.31 -8.55 -12.08
CA LEU A 188 9.24 -8.97 -13.49
C LEU A 188 7.80 -9.14 -13.96
N ILE A 189 6.99 -9.87 -13.18
CA ILE A 189 5.57 -10.12 -13.50
C ILE A 189 4.79 -8.80 -13.57
N ASN A 190 5.02 -7.88 -12.63
CA ASN A 190 4.33 -6.60 -12.59
C ASN A 190 4.75 -5.68 -13.73
N GLY A 191 6.06 -5.54 -13.98
CA GLY A 191 6.58 -4.68 -15.04
C GLY A 191 6.11 -5.15 -16.42
N ALA A 192 6.30 -6.43 -16.72
CA ALA A 192 5.86 -7.00 -18.00
C ALA A 192 4.34 -6.93 -18.19
N ALA A 193 3.55 -7.20 -17.14
CA ALA A 193 2.10 -7.07 -17.23
C ALA A 193 1.66 -5.61 -17.46
N GLY A 194 2.36 -4.64 -16.86
CA GLY A 194 2.14 -3.22 -17.10
C GLY A 194 2.34 -2.84 -18.56
N ILE A 195 3.41 -3.36 -19.20
CA ILE A 195 3.66 -3.18 -20.64
C ILE A 195 2.56 -3.82 -21.47
N LEU A 196 2.22 -5.09 -21.22
CA LEU A 196 1.20 -5.81 -21.99
C LEU A 196 -0.18 -5.15 -21.85
N SER A 197 -0.48 -4.52 -20.71
CA SER A 197 -1.78 -3.86 -20.47
C SER A 197 -2.07 -2.67 -21.40
N GLN A 198 -1.04 -2.15 -22.10
CA GLN A 198 -1.19 -1.09 -23.11
C GLN A 198 -1.70 -1.61 -24.46
N LEU A 199 -1.67 -2.93 -24.68
CA LEU A 199 -2.12 -3.54 -25.92
C LEU A 199 -3.65 -3.77 -25.94
N SER A 200 -4.16 -4.07 -27.14
CA SER A 200 -5.51 -4.61 -27.26
C SER A 200 -5.65 -5.97 -26.56
N VAL A 201 -6.84 -6.26 -26.03
CA VAL A 201 -7.16 -7.55 -25.41
C VAL A 201 -6.87 -8.72 -26.33
N GLY A 202 -7.15 -8.56 -27.63
CA GLY A 202 -6.87 -9.59 -28.63
C GLY A 202 -5.41 -10.01 -28.66
N ALA A 203 -4.48 -9.05 -28.60
CA ALA A 203 -3.04 -9.32 -28.60
C ALA A 203 -2.58 -9.99 -27.30
N ILE A 204 -3.07 -9.54 -26.14
CA ILE A 204 -2.74 -10.15 -24.85
C ILE A 204 -3.24 -11.60 -24.80
N LEU A 205 -4.46 -11.85 -25.29
CA LEU A 205 -5.02 -13.20 -25.38
C LEU A 205 -4.25 -14.09 -26.35
N GLU A 206 -3.71 -13.55 -27.44
CA GLU A 206 -2.85 -14.31 -28.37
C GLU A 206 -1.59 -14.79 -27.66
N PHE A 207 -0.89 -13.92 -26.93
CA PHE A 207 0.27 -14.30 -26.15
C PHE A 207 -0.07 -15.36 -25.09
N GLY A 208 -1.12 -15.12 -24.30
CA GLY A 208 -1.51 -16.03 -23.21
C GLY A 208 -2.03 -17.41 -23.66
N ARG A 209 -2.58 -17.52 -24.87
CA ARG A 209 -3.12 -18.80 -25.40
C ARG A 209 -2.12 -19.63 -26.18
N THR A 210 -1.14 -18.99 -26.82
CA THR A 210 -0.15 -19.69 -27.65
C THR A 210 1.08 -20.12 -26.86
N THR A 211 1.34 -19.46 -25.73
CA THR A 211 2.47 -19.77 -24.85
C THR A 211 2.34 -21.13 -24.15
N SER A 212 3.50 -21.76 -23.96
CA SER A 212 3.66 -22.91 -23.05
C SER A 212 4.22 -22.49 -21.69
N SER A 213 4.80 -21.29 -21.58
CA SER A 213 5.41 -20.76 -20.38
C SER A 213 4.36 -20.39 -19.30
N PRO A 214 4.44 -20.97 -18.09
CA PRO A 214 3.59 -20.57 -16.96
C PRO A 214 3.76 -19.08 -16.62
N LEU A 215 4.98 -18.54 -16.73
CA LEU A 215 5.27 -17.13 -16.45
C LEU A 215 4.52 -16.20 -17.40
N VAL A 216 4.55 -16.49 -18.72
CA VAL A 216 3.82 -15.68 -19.71
C VAL A 216 2.31 -15.77 -19.48
N LYS A 217 1.77 -16.94 -19.11
CA LYS A 217 0.34 -17.08 -18.74
C LYS A 217 -0.03 -16.22 -17.52
N VAL A 218 0.79 -16.23 -16.48
CA VAL A 218 0.58 -15.39 -15.27
C VAL A 218 0.62 -13.91 -15.65
N ILE A 219 1.60 -13.49 -16.44
CA ILE A 219 1.75 -12.10 -16.89
C ILE A 219 0.56 -11.67 -17.75
N ALA A 220 0.11 -12.51 -18.69
CA ALA A 220 -1.05 -12.22 -19.54
C ALA A 220 -2.33 -12.09 -18.70
N SER A 221 -2.59 -13.00 -17.75
CA SER A 221 -3.72 -12.91 -16.83
C SER A 221 -3.65 -11.63 -15.98
N ARG A 222 -2.48 -11.26 -15.48
CA ARG A 222 -2.27 -10.01 -14.72
C ARG A 222 -2.52 -8.77 -15.57
N ALA A 223 -2.04 -8.73 -16.80
CA ALA A 223 -2.26 -7.61 -17.73
C ALA A 223 -3.76 -7.37 -18.00
N LEU A 224 -4.59 -8.41 -17.83
CA LEU A 224 -6.04 -8.36 -18.00
C LEU A 224 -6.82 -8.00 -16.71
N ASN A 225 -6.17 -7.76 -15.56
CA ASN A 225 -6.81 -7.55 -14.25
C ASN A 225 -7.95 -6.52 -14.25
N SER A 226 -7.75 -5.41 -14.94
CA SER A 226 -8.71 -4.30 -14.99
C SER A 226 -9.52 -4.26 -16.29
N ASN A 227 -9.38 -5.29 -17.11
CA ASN A 227 -10.03 -5.35 -18.42
C ASN A 227 -11.50 -5.74 -18.31
N ARG A 228 -12.32 -5.16 -19.20
CA ARG A 228 -13.79 -5.26 -19.16
C ARG A 228 -14.36 -6.22 -20.20
N GLU A 229 -13.55 -6.70 -21.14
CA GLU A 229 -14.02 -7.50 -22.26
C GLU A 229 -14.39 -8.92 -21.80
N PRO A 230 -15.54 -9.47 -22.23
CA PRO A 230 -15.95 -10.83 -21.86
C PRO A 230 -14.90 -11.90 -22.19
N ARG A 231 -14.12 -11.71 -23.26
CA ARG A 231 -13.07 -12.65 -23.67
C ARG A 231 -11.87 -12.67 -22.71
N ALA A 232 -11.61 -11.57 -22.01
CA ALA A 232 -10.58 -11.50 -20.97
C ALA A 232 -11.00 -12.32 -19.74
N LEU A 233 -12.28 -12.23 -19.36
CA LEU A 233 -12.84 -13.05 -18.28
C LEU A 233 -12.78 -14.54 -18.63
N GLN A 234 -13.25 -14.91 -19.82
CA GLN A 234 -13.23 -16.31 -20.28
C GLN A 234 -11.82 -16.93 -20.28
N PHE A 235 -10.79 -16.13 -20.58
CA PHE A 235 -9.41 -16.62 -20.52
C PHE A 235 -8.99 -16.95 -19.09
N VAL A 236 -9.26 -16.06 -18.13
CA VAL A 236 -8.94 -16.29 -16.73
C VAL A 236 -9.75 -17.46 -16.15
N GLU A 237 -11.04 -17.55 -16.48
CA GLU A 237 -11.89 -18.70 -16.10
C GLU A 237 -11.33 -20.01 -16.65
N GLN A 238 -10.89 -20.03 -17.91
CA GLN A 238 -10.29 -21.22 -18.52
C GLN A 238 -8.99 -21.61 -17.81
N CYS A 239 -8.13 -20.64 -17.44
CA CYS A 239 -6.93 -20.95 -16.67
C CYS A 239 -7.26 -21.63 -15.33
N ILE A 240 -8.33 -21.24 -14.64
CA ILE A 240 -8.78 -21.89 -13.39
C ILE A 240 -9.27 -23.32 -13.69
N LEU A 241 -10.04 -23.51 -14.76
CA LEU A 241 -10.51 -24.84 -15.19
C LEU A 241 -9.36 -25.77 -15.60
N ASP A 242 -8.27 -25.21 -16.13
CA ASP A 242 -7.04 -25.94 -16.45
C ASP A 242 -6.16 -26.21 -15.20
N GLY A 243 -6.62 -25.85 -14.00
CA GLY A 243 -5.93 -26.07 -12.73
C GLY A 243 -4.93 -24.99 -12.34
N GLY A 244 -4.93 -23.84 -13.02
CA GLY A 244 -4.08 -22.70 -12.71
C GLY A 244 -4.68 -21.83 -11.61
N ASP A 245 -4.41 -22.14 -10.34
CA ASP A 245 -4.93 -21.41 -9.18
C ASP A 245 -4.49 -19.92 -9.18
N PHE A 246 -3.37 -19.58 -9.81
CA PHE A 246 -2.93 -18.19 -10.00
C PHE A 246 -4.00 -17.30 -10.65
N ALA A 247 -4.89 -17.86 -11.46
CA ALA A 247 -5.94 -17.12 -12.15
C ALA A 247 -7.08 -16.69 -11.21
N ILE A 248 -7.20 -17.27 -10.02
CA ILE A 248 -8.27 -16.94 -9.05
C ILE A 248 -8.17 -15.48 -8.58
N VAL A 249 -6.96 -14.99 -8.28
CA VAL A 249 -6.76 -13.58 -7.90
C VAL A 249 -7.07 -12.64 -9.06
N HIS A 250 -6.74 -13.03 -10.29
CA HIS A 250 -7.03 -12.23 -11.49
C HIS A 250 -8.54 -12.16 -11.77
N LEU A 251 -9.25 -13.26 -11.56
CA LEU A 251 -10.71 -13.31 -11.64
C LEU A 251 -11.35 -12.38 -10.60
N TYR A 252 -10.85 -12.39 -9.37
CA TYR A 252 -11.28 -11.45 -8.34
C TYR A 252 -11.13 -9.99 -8.78
N PHE A 253 -9.97 -9.60 -9.31
CA PHE A 253 -9.73 -8.23 -9.76
C PHE A 253 -10.66 -7.84 -10.92
N GLN A 254 -10.89 -8.73 -11.88
CA GLN A 254 -11.80 -8.47 -13.00
C GLN A 254 -13.25 -8.32 -12.57
N LEU A 255 -13.72 -9.17 -11.63
CA LEU A 255 -15.08 -9.07 -11.10
C LEU A 255 -15.27 -7.78 -10.27
N LYS A 256 -14.28 -7.44 -9.42
CA LYS A 256 -14.39 -6.32 -8.48
C LYS A 256 -14.14 -4.95 -9.13
N PHE A 257 -13.16 -4.84 -10.05
CA PHE A 257 -12.69 -3.56 -10.59
C PHE A 257 -12.82 -3.46 -12.11
N GLY A 258 -12.86 -4.59 -12.83
CA GLY A 258 -12.94 -4.63 -14.28
C GLY A 258 -14.30 -4.24 -14.86
N ARG A 259 -15.34 -3.97 -14.06
CA ARG A 259 -16.71 -3.77 -14.57
C ARG A 259 -17.34 -2.44 -14.13
N PRO A 260 -18.13 -1.78 -15.01
CA PRO A 260 -18.99 -0.69 -14.58
C PRO A 260 -19.94 -1.20 -13.49
N LYS A 261 -20.14 -0.38 -12.46
CA LYS A 261 -21.04 -0.71 -11.35
C LYS A 261 -22.44 -1.05 -11.90
N GLY A 262 -22.91 -2.27 -11.66
CA GLY A 262 -24.22 -2.75 -12.09
C GLY A 262 -24.28 -3.45 -13.46
N ALA A 263 -23.15 -3.63 -14.16
CA ALA A 263 -23.12 -4.45 -15.38
C ALA A 263 -23.35 -5.93 -15.05
N PRO A 264 -24.22 -6.66 -15.79
CA PRO A 264 -24.49 -8.07 -15.51
C PRO A 264 -23.24 -8.94 -15.72
N LEU A 265 -23.07 -9.95 -14.88
CA LEU A 265 -22.04 -10.97 -15.08
C LEU A 265 -22.45 -11.91 -16.23
N PRO A 266 -21.53 -12.37 -17.09
CA PRO A 266 -21.79 -13.51 -17.95
C PRO A 266 -21.95 -14.76 -17.08
N VAL A 267 -22.76 -15.70 -17.56
CA VAL A 267 -22.95 -16.98 -16.89
C VAL A 267 -21.59 -17.67 -16.79
N PRO A 268 -21.15 -18.07 -15.58
CA PRO A 268 -19.87 -18.75 -15.43
C PRO A 268 -19.88 -20.10 -16.15
N PRO A 269 -18.75 -20.53 -16.71
CA PRO A 269 -18.65 -21.84 -17.31
C PRO A 269 -18.89 -22.96 -16.29
N ALA A 270 -19.43 -24.08 -16.77
CA ALA A 270 -19.69 -25.25 -15.95
C ALA A 270 -18.40 -25.72 -15.25
N GLY A 271 -18.50 -26.06 -13.97
CA GLY A 271 -17.38 -26.51 -13.15
C GLY A 271 -16.55 -25.39 -12.51
N LEU A 272 -16.73 -24.12 -12.89
CA LEU A 272 -15.96 -23.02 -12.28
C LEU A 272 -16.21 -22.91 -10.77
N VAL A 273 -17.48 -22.98 -10.34
CA VAL A 273 -17.85 -22.95 -8.91
C VAL A 273 -17.24 -24.14 -8.18
N ALA A 274 -17.25 -25.32 -8.80
CA ALA A 274 -16.63 -26.51 -8.23
C ALA A 274 -15.12 -26.37 -8.07
N SER A 275 -14.41 -25.86 -9.08
CA SER A 275 -12.97 -25.59 -9.01
C SER A 275 -12.61 -24.57 -7.94
N LEU A 276 -13.36 -23.47 -7.86
CA LEU A 276 -13.17 -22.43 -6.84
C LEU A 276 -13.44 -22.96 -5.42
N THR A 277 -14.48 -23.79 -5.26
CA THR A 277 -14.81 -24.38 -3.97
C THR A 277 -13.76 -25.41 -3.55
N SER A 278 -13.25 -26.21 -4.50
CA SER A 278 -12.13 -27.13 -4.24
C SER A 278 -10.89 -26.36 -3.79
N ALA A 279 -10.50 -25.34 -4.54
CA ALA A 279 -9.37 -24.47 -4.20
C ALA A 279 -9.54 -23.86 -2.80
N MET A 280 -10.73 -23.32 -2.49
CA MET A 280 -11.07 -22.83 -1.15
C MET A 280 -10.90 -23.91 -0.07
N CYS A 281 -11.55 -25.07 -0.21
CA CYS A 281 -11.54 -26.14 0.81
C CYS A 281 -10.15 -26.74 1.04
N GLU A 282 -9.33 -26.81 -0.02
CA GLU A 282 -7.96 -27.32 -0.01
C GLU A 282 -6.93 -26.24 0.38
N GLY A 283 -7.37 -25.03 0.69
CA GLY A 283 -6.52 -23.92 1.11
C GLY A 283 -5.76 -23.21 -0.01
N ARG A 284 -5.95 -23.60 -1.27
CA ARG A 284 -5.28 -23.00 -2.42
C ARG A 284 -5.96 -21.70 -2.81
N GLN A 285 -5.28 -20.57 -2.62
CA GLN A 285 -5.80 -19.23 -2.93
C GLN A 285 -7.17 -18.94 -2.27
N ALA A 286 -7.47 -19.55 -1.11
CA ALA A 286 -8.78 -19.43 -0.45
C ALA A 286 -9.18 -17.97 -0.18
N LYS A 287 -8.20 -17.12 0.18
CA LYS A 287 -8.34 -15.68 0.35
C LYS A 287 -8.95 -14.96 -0.87
N TRP A 288 -8.73 -15.47 -2.08
CA TRP A 288 -9.31 -14.93 -3.32
C TRP A 288 -10.52 -15.73 -3.81
N ALA A 289 -10.55 -17.05 -3.61
CA ALA A 289 -11.65 -17.90 -4.03
C ALA A 289 -12.97 -17.49 -3.34
N VAL A 290 -12.94 -17.21 -2.04
CA VAL A 290 -14.10 -16.78 -1.26
C VAL A 290 -14.78 -15.51 -1.82
N PRO A 291 -14.08 -14.38 -2.01
CA PRO A 291 -14.71 -13.19 -2.57
C PRO A 291 -15.12 -13.35 -4.04
N VAL A 292 -14.52 -14.26 -4.81
CA VAL A 292 -14.99 -14.61 -6.16
C VAL A 292 -16.31 -15.36 -6.09
N LEU A 293 -16.37 -16.44 -5.29
CA LEU A 293 -17.58 -17.24 -5.08
C LEU A 293 -18.74 -16.35 -4.60
N ARG A 294 -18.48 -15.42 -3.67
CA ARG A 294 -19.47 -14.46 -3.20
C ARG A 294 -20.06 -13.64 -4.34
N GLN A 295 -19.22 -13.09 -5.22
CA GLN A 295 -19.67 -12.26 -6.34
C GLN A 295 -20.47 -13.07 -7.36
N LEU A 296 -20.03 -14.31 -7.65
CA LEU A 296 -20.74 -15.20 -8.56
C LEU A 296 -22.10 -15.60 -8.00
N ILE A 297 -22.19 -16.01 -6.74
CA ILE A 297 -23.45 -16.39 -6.08
C ILE A 297 -24.41 -15.20 -5.96
N GLN A 298 -23.91 -14.00 -5.65
CA GLN A 298 -24.74 -12.80 -5.63
C GLN A 298 -25.36 -12.48 -7.00
N ALA A 299 -24.62 -12.73 -8.08
CA ALA A 299 -25.12 -12.54 -9.44
C ALA A 299 -26.00 -13.69 -9.94
N PHE A 300 -25.74 -14.91 -9.46
CA PHE A 300 -26.40 -16.15 -9.86
C PHE A 300 -26.76 -17.00 -8.62
N PRO A 301 -27.87 -16.69 -7.93
CA PRO A 301 -28.23 -17.35 -6.67
C PRO A 301 -28.38 -18.88 -6.77
N ASP A 302 -28.74 -19.39 -7.95
CA ASP A 302 -28.88 -20.84 -8.20
C ASP A 302 -27.56 -21.61 -8.02
N LEU A 303 -26.40 -20.94 -8.15
CA LEU A 303 -25.07 -21.53 -7.95
C LEU A 303 -24.80 -21.93 -6.48
N VAL A 304 -25.64 -21.49 -5.53
CA VAL A 304 -25.55 -21.95 -4.13
C VAL A 304 -25.67 -23.47 -4.04
N VAL A 305 -26.45 -24.10 -4.92
CA VAL A 305 -26.62 -25.57 -4.94
C VAL A 305 -25.28 -26.26 -5.26
N GLU A 306 -24.48 -25.70 -6.17
CA GLU A 306 -23.15 -26.24 -6.50
C GLU A 306 -22.18 -26.09 -5.33
N LEU A 307 -22.24 -24.97 -4.61
CA LEU A 307 -21.46 -24.75 -3.38
C LEU A 307 -21.83 -25.76 -2.27
N GLN A 308 -23.12 -26.05 -2.12
CA GLN A 308 -23.64 -26.97 -1.09
C GLN A 308 -23.42 -28.46 -1.43
N ALA A 309 -23.23 -28.79 -2.70
CA ALA A 309 -23.02 -30.17 -3.15
C ALA A 309 -21.63 -30.71 -2.79
N ILE A 310 -20.70 -29.84 -2.40
CA ILE A 310 -19.32 -30.22 -2.11
C ILE A 310 -19.21 -30.61 -0.62
N PRO A 311 -18.79 -31.84 -0.31
CA PRO A 311 -18.72 -32.31 1.08
C PRO A 311 -17.67 -31.49 1.84
N GLY A 312 -18.14 -30.71 2.81
CA GLY A 312 -17.28 -30.03 3.77
C GLY A 312 -17.26 -30.81 5.08
N ASP A 313 -16.23 -31.62 5.30
CA ASP A 313 -15.99 -32.27 6.61
C ASP A 313 -15.54 -31.27 7.70
N SER A 314 -15.35 -30.01 7.33
CA SER A 314 -14.89 -28.92 8.19
C SER A 314 -16.04 -27.98 8.58
N PRO A 315 -16.36 -27.85 9.89
CA PRO A 315 -17.31 -26.85 10.39
C PRO A 315 -16.96 -25.42 9.98
N PHE A 316 -15.67 -25.14 9.78
CA PHE A 316 -15.19 -23.85 9.30
C PHE A 316 -15.66 -23.57 7.86
N TRP A 317 -15.43 -24.50 6.93
CA TRP A 317 -15.85 -24.32 5.54
C TRP A 317 -17.36 -24.33 5.40
N ALA A 318 -18.07 -25.08 6.26
CA ALA A 318 -19.52 -24.99 6.37
C ALA A 318 -19.98 -23.58 6.80
N ALA A 319 -19.28 -22.93 7.74
CA ALA A 319 -19.57 -21.56 8.12
C ALA A 319 -19.38 -20.59 6.93
N VAL A 320 -18.23 -20.66 6.25
CA VAL A 320 -17.94 -19.84 5.07
C VAL A 320 -19.00 -20.07 3.98
N ALA A 321 -19.38 -21.32 3.72
CA ALA A 321 -20.43 -21.65 2.75
C ALA A 321 -21.80 -21.09 3.15
N ALA A 322 -22.16 -21.13 4.44
CA ALA A 322 -23.39 -20.50 4.95
C ALA A 322 -23.38 -18.98 4.73
N TYR A 323 -22.25 -18.32 4.97
CA TYR A 323 -22.09 -16.89 4.68
C TYR A 323 -22.28 -16.61 3.18
N LEU A 324 -21.61 -17.36 2.32
CA LEU A 324 -21.70 -17.21 0.86
C LEU A 324 -23.11 -17.47 0.33
N GLY A 325 -23.83 -18.42 0.93
CA GLY A 325 -25.22 -18.75 0.62
C GLY A 325 -26.26 -17.77 1.17
N GLY A 326 -25.84 -16.70 1.85
CA GLY A 326 -26.75 -15.68 2.39
C GLY A 326 -27.44 -16.07 3.70
N ASP A 327 -26.86 -16.98 4.48
CA ASP A 327 -27.33 -17.37 5.82
C ASP A 327 -26.39 -16.83 6.93
N PRO A 328 -26.51 -15.54 7.32
CA PRO A 328 -25.66 -14.95 8.35
C PRO A 328 -25.85 -15.60 9.73
N ASN A 329 -27.06 -16.06 10.05
CA ASN A 329 -27.32 -16.76 11.31
C ASN A 329 -26.64 -18.13 11.33
N GLY A 330 -26.69 -18.86 10.21
CA GLY A 330 -25.94 -20.10 10.02
C GLY A 330 -24.44 -19.89 10.13
N PHE A 331 -23.91 -18.84 9.50
CA PHE A 331 -22.50 -18.46 9.62
C PHE A 331 -22.08 -18.26 11.08
N PHE A 332 -22.74 -17.38 11.84
CA PHE A 332 -22.36 -17.13 13.24
C PHE A 332 -22.56 -18.35 14.15
N ARG A 333 -23.61 -19.14 13.91
CA ARG A 333 -23.84 -20.38 14.66
C ARG A 333 -22.72 -21.39 14.42
N LEU A 334 -22.32 -21.62 13.18
CA LEU A 334 -21.24 -22.55 12.83
C LEU A 334 -19.88 -22.01 13.27
N LEU A 335 -19.65 -20.70 13.14
CA LEU A 335 -18.43 -20.06 13.62
C LEU A 335 -18.30 -20.14 15.15
N LYS A 336 -19.42 -20.13 15.89
CA LYS A 336 -19.42 -20.39 17.33
C LYS A 336 -19.01 -21.83 17.65
N THR A 337 -19.48 -22.83 16.91
CA THR A 337 -19.03 -24.23 17.08
C THR A 337 -17.54 -24.36 16.81
N VAL A 338 -17.05 -23.73 15.74
CA VAL A 338 -15.63 -23.58 15.44
C VAL A 338 -14.89 -22.97 16.64
N ALA A 339 -15.43 -21.89 17.22
CA ALA A 339 -14.86 -21.24 18.41
C ALA A 339 -14.82 -22.13 19.67
N GLU A 340 -15.69 -23.13 19.79
CA GLU A 340 -15.80 -24.03 20.94
C GLU A 340 -14.92 -25.29 20.78
N ASP A 341 -14.73 -25.79 19.55
CA ASP A 341 -14.11 -27.10 19.26
C ASP A 341 -12.56 -27.12 19.22
N GLY A 342 -11.87 -25.99 19.47
CA GLY A 342 -10.39 -25.95 19.62
C GLY A 342 -9.62 -25.39 18.40
N PRO A 343 -8.26 -25.41 18.41
CA PRO A 343 -7.42 -24.48 17.64
C PRO A 343 -6.87 -25.00 16.30
N HIS A 344 -7.37 -26.10 15.75
CA HIS A 344 -6.81 -26.67 14.52
C HIS A 344 -7.59 -26.22 13.28
N TYR A 345 -7.44 -24.94 12.93
CA TYR A 345 -7.84 -24.48 11.60
C TYR A 345 -6.65 -24.58 10.65
N PRO A 346 -6.83 -25.06 9.41
CA PRO A 346 -5.84 -24.87 8.35
C PRO A 346 -5.48 -23.38 8.23
N ARG A 347 -4.22 -23.06 7.94
CA ARG A 347 -3.76 -21.67 7.82
C ARG A 347 -4.64 -20.87 6.84
N ASP A 348 -4.91 -21.47 5.68
CA ASP A 348 -5.62 -20.81 4.58
C ASP A 348 -7.12 -20.67 4.85
N ALA A 349 -7.65 -21.47 5.78
CA ALA A 349 -9.02 -21.31 6.26
C ALA A 349 -9.19 -19.96 6.96
N VAL A 350 -8.28 -19.59 7.86
CA VAL A 350 -8.38 -18.33 8.59
C VAL A 350 -8.26 -17.13 7.64
N GLU A 351 -7.36 -17.16 6.66
CA GLU A 351 -7.17 -16.09 5.68
C GLU A 351 -8.45 -15.82 4.84
N ALA A 352 -9.30 -16.83 4.63
CA ALA A 352 -10.59 -16.66 3.96
C ALA A 352 -11.57 -15.76 4.73
N LEU A 353 -11.45 -15.65 6.07
CA LEU A 353 -12.31 -14.75 6.86
C LEU A 353 -12.02 -13.27 6.59
N GLU A 354 -10.79 -12.93 6.17
CA GLU A 354 -10.38 -11.53 5.92
C GLU A 354 -11.23 -10.84 4.84
N PHE A 355 -11.79 -11.62 3.93
CA PHE A 355 -12.60 -11.12 2.81
C PHE A 355 -14.11 -11.20 3.07
N LEU A 356 -14.50 -11.69 4.24
CA LEU A 356 -15.89 -11.68 4.68
C LEU A 356 -16.21 -10.31 5.27
N ASP A 357 -17.17 -9.64 4.64
CA ASP A 357 -17.71 -8.36 5.11
C ASP A 357 -18.74 -8.66 6.21
N THR A 358 -18.23 -9.03 7.38
CA THR A 358 -19.01 -9.50 8.52
C THR A 358 -19.49 -8.30 9.33
N ASP A 359 -20.80 -8.18 9.50
CA ASP A 359 -21.39 -7.23 10.44
C ASP A 359 -21.43 -7.87 11.84
N TRP A 360 -20.57 -7.39 12.74
CA TRP A 360 -20.49 -7.89 14.11
C TRP A 360 -21.56 -7.31 15.03
N GLN A 361 -22.43 -6.42 14.53
CA GLN A 361 -23.54 -5.87 15.31
C GLN A 361 -24.46 -6.99 15.82
N GLY A 362 -24.74 -7.01 17.12
CA GLY A 362 -25.52 -8.07 17.77
C GLY A 362 -24.73 -9.38 18.01
N HIS A 363 -23.48 -9.48 17.55
CA HIS A 363 -22.59 -10.63 17.70
C HIS A 363 -21.27 -10.28 18.40
N VAL A 364 -21.23 -9.14 19.10
CA VAL A 364 -20.04 -8.62 19.79
C VAL A 364 -19.45 -9.62 20.80
N ASP A 365 -20.30 -10.35 21.53
CA ASP A 365 -19.85 -11.37 22.49
C ASP A 365 -19.08 -12.50 21.80
N LEU A 366 -19.52 -12.91 20.61
CA LEU A 366 -18.83 -13.93 19.82
C LEU A 366 -17.47 -13.38 19.33
N LEU A 367 -17.43 -12.15 18.81
CA LEU A 367 -16.18 -11.49 18.41
C LEU A 367 -15.18 -11.44 19.58
N VAL A 368 -15.61 -10.95 20.74
CA VAL A 368 -14.77 -10.88 21.94
C VAL A 368 -14.33 -12.28 22.38
N SER A 369 -15.21 -13.28 22.31
CA SER A 369 -14.85 -14.66 22.67
C SER A 369 -13.80 -15.27 21.73
N LEU A 370 -13.88 -14.99 20.42
CA LEU A 370 -12.90 -15.42 19.42
C LEU A 370 -11.55 -14.74 19.66
N LEU A 371 -11.54 -13.43 19.92
CA LEU A 371 -10.32 -12.68 20.23
C LEU A 371 -9.68 -13.12 21.55
N ARG A 372 -10.48 -13.48 22.56
CA ARG A 372 -9.99 -14.00 23.84
C ARG A 372 -9.18 -15.29 23.73
N ARG A 373 -9.25 -15.99 22.59
CA ARG A 373 -8.40 -17.15 22.30
C ARG A 373 -6.93 -16.80 22.07
N ARG A 374 -6.60 -15.50 21.96
CA ARG A 374 -5.24 -14.99 21.69
C ARG A 374 -4.59 -15.54 20.40
N ASP A 375 -5.40 -15.95 19.43
CA ASP A 375 -4.92 -16.39 18.12
C ASP A 375 -4.73 -15.19 17.19
N LEU A 376 -3.48 -14.87 16.88
CA LEU A 376 -3.13 -13.71 16.05
C LEU A 376 -3.59 -13.83 14.59
N ARG A 377 -3.64 -15.05 14.03
CA ARG A 377 -4.11 -15.24 12.66
C ARG A 377 -5.60 -14.99 12.60
N LEU A 378 -6.33 -15.55 13.56
CA LEU A 378 -7.77 -15.35 13.67
C LEU A 378 -8.09 -13.88 13.87
N ALA A 379 -7.41 -13.20 14.81
CA ALA A 379 -7.56 -11.77 15.04
C ALA A 379 -7.30 -10.96 13.76
N GLY A 380 -6.21 -11.28 13.04
CA GLY A 380 -5.88 -10.65 11.77
C GLY A 380 -6.95 -10.83 10.69
N ALA A 381 -7.72 -11.92 10.71
CA ALA A 381 -8.73 -12.19 9.70
C ALA A 381 -10.14 -11.69 10.06
N ILE A 382 -10.50 -11.63 11.36
CA ILE A 382 -11.84 -11.19 11.79
C ILE A 382 -11.92 -9.69 12.12
N LEU A 383 -10.78 -9.08 12.46
CA LEU A 383 -10.69 -7.63 12.62
C LEU A 383 -10.51 -7.00 11.24
N PRO A 384 -11.34 -6.00 10.88
CA PRO A 384 -11.21 -5.37 9.60
C PRO A 384 -9.93 -4.54 9.50
N HIS A 385 -9.57 -4.22 8.26
CA HIS A 385 -8.59 -3.18 7.95
C HIS A 385 -9.09 -1.79 8.39
N PRO A 386 -8.19 -0.81 8.51
CA PRO A 386 -8.52 0.52 8.99
C PRO A 386 -9.77 1.16 8.35
N GLY A 387 -10.69 1.64 9.19
CA GLY A 387 -11.96 2.27 8.75
C GLY A 387 -13.06 1.30 8.31
N GLY A 388 -12.98 0.03 8.70
CA GLY A 388 -14.00 -0.99 8.42
C GLY A 388 -15.22 -0.99 9.35
N ARG A 389 -16.10 -1.98 9.17
CA ARG A 389 -17.41 -2.12 9.86
C ARG A 389 -17.37 -2.42 11.36
N THR A 390 -16.20 -2.37 11.99
CA THR A 390 -16.11 -2.46 13.47
C THR A 390 -16.03 -1.10 14.14
N ASP A 391 -15.96 0.00 13.39
CA ASP A 391 -16.00 1.34 13.95
C ASP A 391 -17.33 1.55 14.70
N GLY A 392 -17.26 2.03 15.94
CA GLY A 392 -18.45 2.38 16.72
C GLY A 392 -19.27 1.22 17.28
N LEU A 393 -18.74 0.00 17.33
CA LEU A 393 -19.40 -1.14 17.98
C LEU A 393 -19.70 -0.90 19.48
N GLY A 394 -18.99 0.03 20.11
CA GLY A 394 -19.18 0.36 21.53
C GLY A 394 -18.80 -0.79 22.46
N VAL A 395 -17.80 -1.59 22.07
CA VAL A 395 -17.39 -2.78 22.83
C VAL A 395 -16.89 -2.37 24.21
N GLU A 396 -17.50 -2.94 25.25
CA GLU A 396 -17.02 -2.82 26.62
C GLU A 396 -16.02 -3.93 26.91
N LEU A 397 -14.76 -3.56 27.09
CA LEU A 397 -13.72 -4.51 27.46
C LEU A 397 -13.54 -4.52 28.98
N GLY A 398 -13.59 -5.73 29.54
CA GLY A 398 -13.37 -5.98 30.98
C GLY A 398 -11.95 -5.60 31.42
N ASP A 399 -11.03 -6.55 31.42
CA ASP A 399 -9.64 -6.30 31.83
C ASP A 399 -8.83 -5.65 30.69
N VAL A 400 -8.75 -4.32 30.68
CA VAL A 400 -7.99 -3.56 29.67
C VAL A 400 -6.50 -3.93 29.68
N VAL A 401 -5.93 -4.24 30.85
CA VAL A 401 -4.50 -4.59 30.96
C VAL A 401 -4.23 -5.89 30.21
N TRP A 402 -5.11 -6.89 30.35
CA TRP A 402 -5.00 -8.15 29.61
C TRP A 402 -4.96 -7.95 28.09
N TRP A 403 -5.73 -7.00 27.54
CA TRP A 403 -5.73 -6.69 26.12
C TRP A 403 -4.45 -5.99 25.68
N LEU A 404 -3.93 -5.07 26.49
CA LEU A 404 -2.67 -4.39 26.22
C LEU A 404 -1.48 -5.34 26.30
N GLU A 405 -1.48 -6.27 27.26
CA GLU A 405 -0.47 -7.34 27.34
C GLU A 405 -0.54 -8.26 26.10
N TRP A 406 -1.74 -8.65 25.67
CA TRP A 406 -1.87 -9.45 24.45
C TRP A 406 -1.43 -8.68 23.20
N LEU A 407 -1.73 -7.38 23.10
CA LEU A 407 -1.22 -6.53 22.04
C LEU A 407 0.32 -6.45 22.05
N GLN A 408 0.94 -6.44 23.23
CA GLN A 408 2.39 -6.50 23.37
C GLN A 408 2.96 -7.83 22.86
N GLU A 409 2.33 -8.95 23.17
CA GLU A 409 2.67 -10.28 22.64
C GLU A 409 2.52 -10.31 21.11
N ALA A 410 1.43 -9.73 20.58
CA ALA A 410 1.16 -9.65 19.15
C ALA A 410 2.25 -8.88 18.41
N ARG A 411 2.67 -7.74 18.95
CA ARG A 411 3.73 -6.88 18.38
C ARG A 411 5.07 -7.59 18.26
N GLN A 412 5.37 -8.53 19.16
CA GLN A 412 6.64 -9.27 19.15
C GLN A 412 6.66 -10.40 18.09
N SER A 413 5.53 -10.66 17.41
CA SER A 413 5.40 -11.72 16.41
C SER A 413 5.82 -11.25 15.01
N VAL A 414 6.99 -11.70 14.55
CA VAL A 414 7.61 -11.37 13.24
C VAL A 414 6.80 -11.88 12.02
N ARG A 415 5.75 -12.69 12.23
CA ARG A 415 5.06 -13.41 11.14
C ARG A 415 3.73 -12.79 10.70
N LEU A 416 3.20 -11.81 11.43
CA LEU A 416 1.83 -11.30 11.24
C LEU A 416 1.80 -9.79 11.47
N ASP A 417 2.60 -9.06 10.71
CA ASP A 417 2.90 -7.63 10.89
C ASP A 417 1.65 -6.73 10.92
N GLY A 418 0.50 -7.19 10.42
CA GLY A 418 -0.78 -6.47 10.49
C GLY A 418 -1.70 -6.81 11.69
N ALA A 419 -1.49 -7.92 12.40
CA ALA A 419 -2.43 -8.36 13.44
C ALA A 419 -2.39 -7.46 14.68
N ALA A 420 -1.20 -7.07 15.13
CA ALA A 420 -1.03 -6.12 16.23
C ALA A 420 -1.64 -4.77 15.88
N TRP A 421 -1.44 -4.31 14.64
CA TRP A 421 -2.03 -3.08 14.13
C TRP A 421 -3.57 -3.11 14.17
N LYS A 422 -4.18 -4.15 13.59
CA LYS A 422 -5.64 -4.35 13.59
C LYS A 422 -6.21 -4.42 15.01
N LEU A 423 -5.50 -5.08 15.93
CA LEU A 423 -5.91 -5.15 17.34
C LEU A 423 -5.81 -3.78 18.03
N GLY A 424 -4.73 -3.03 17.80
CA GLY A 424 -4.57 -1.67 18.34
C GLY A 424 -5.66 -0.72 17.84
N GLU A 425 -6.01 -0.79 16.55
CA GLU A 425 -7.08 0.00 15.98
C GLU A 425 -8.47 -0.41 16.52
N PHE A 426 -8.73 -1.71 16.67
CA PHE A 426 -9.94 -2.20 17.34
C PHE A 426 -10.09 -1.61 18.74
N LEU A 427 -9.00 -1.62 19.54
CA LEU A 427 -8.99 -1.01 20.87
C LEU A 427 -9.27 0.49 20.83
N ALA A 428 -8.78 1.20 19.80
CA ALA A 428 -8.94 2.64 19.65
C ALA A 428 -10.32 3.09 19.12
N ARG A 429 -10.95 2.33 18.22
CA ARG A 429 -12.11 2.78 17.43
C ARG A 429 -13.39 1.97 17.66
N SER A 430 -13.27 0.73 18.11
CA SER A 430 -14.41 -0.18 18.30
C SER A 430 -14.89 -0.24 19.74
N THR A 431 -14.09 0.22 20.70
CA THR A 431 -14.44 0.21 22.12
C THR A 431 -15.21 1.46 22.53
N ASN A 432 -15.96 1.38 23.63
CA ASN A 432 -16.69 2.54 24.17
C ASN A 432 -15.77 3.54 24.89
N GLU A 433 -16.30 4.74 25.18
CA GLU A 433 -15.56 5.83 25.84
C GLU A 433 -14.97 5.42 27.19
N ALA A 434 -15.68 4.57 27.96
CA ALA A 434 -15.20 4.10 29.25
C ALA A 434 -13.96 3.20 29.12
N THR A 435 -13.94 2.29 28.14
CA THR A 435 -12.76 1.48 27.82
C THR A 435 -11.62 2.35 27.29
N GLN A 436 -11.90 3.31 26.41
CA GLN A 436 -10.90 4.24 25.88
C GLN A 436 -10.25 5.09 26.98
N ALA A 437 -11.03 5.64 27.91
CA ALA A 437 -10.52 6.39 29.05
C ALA A 437 -9.60 5.53 29.93
N ARG A 438 -9.94 4.25 30.13
CA ARG A 438 -9.09 3.30 30.86
C ARG A 438 -7.78 2.99 30.12
N ILE A 439 -7.78 2.97 28.79
CA ILE A 439 -6.54 2.84 28.00
C ILE A 439 -5.65 4.07 28.17
N VAL A 440 -6.22 5.28 28.10
CA VAL A 440 -5.48 6.53 28.35
C VAL A 440 -4.93 6.56 29.78
N GLU A 441 -5.70 6.07 30.75
CA GLU A 441 -5.22 5.96 32.14
C GLU A 441 -4.07 4.96 32.27
N CYS A 442 -4.11 3.83 31.56
CA CYS A 442 -2.97 2.91 31.50
C CYS A 442 -1.74 3.57 30.89
N PHE A 443 -1.88 4.36 29.82
CA PHE A 443 -0.78 5.13 29.25
C PHE A 443 -0.18 6.13 30.26
N ASN A 444 -1.04 6.80 31.03
CA ASN A 444 -0.60 7.75 32.04
C ASN A 444 0.13 7.09 33.23
N THR A 445 -0.38 5.96 33.70
CA THR A 445 0.04 5.36 34.97
C THR A 445 0.98 4.16 34.85
N MET A 446 1.07 3.51 33.68
CA MET A 446 1.85 2.29 33.46
C MET A 446 2.96 2.52 32.42
N PRO A 447 4.18 2.92 32.84
CA PRO A 447 5.29 3.21 31.92
C PRO A 447 5.62 2.06 30.95
N SER A 448 5.45 0.81 31.36
CA SER A 448 5.72 -0.38 30.54
C SER A 448 4.83 -0.49 29.30
N LEU A 449 3.66 0.14 29.31
CA LEU A 449 2.68 0.09 28.20
C LEU A 449 2.74 1.33 27.30
N ARG A 450 3.56 2.34 27.64
CA ARG A 450 3.60 3.62 26.93
C ARG A 450 4.03 3.49 25.47
N ALA A 451 5.12 2.77 25.21
CA ALA A 451 5.60 2.53 23.85
C ALA A 451 4.55 1.83 22.98
N LEU A 452 3.91 0.80 23.52
CA LEU A 452 2.89 0.05 22.82
C LEU A 452 1.66 0.91 22.44
N THR A 453 1.12 1.62 23.43
CA THR A 453 -0.10 2.42 23.27
C THR A 453 0.13 3.66 22.41
N ALA A 454 1.29 4.32 22.56
CA ALA A 454 1.67 5.46 21.72
C ALA A 454 1.80 5.09 20.24
N GLU A 455 2.26 3.88 19.95
CA GLU A 455 2.48 3.42 18.58
C GLU A 455 1.23 2.84 17.92
N LEU A 456 0.47 2.00 18.64
CA LEU A 456 -0.59 1.18 18.03
C LEU A 456 -2.01 1.63 18.35
N ILE A 457 -2.21 2.54 19.32
CA ILE A 457 -3.57 2.92 19.78
C ILE A 457 -3.80 4.43 19.66
N LEU A 458 -2.98 5.26 20.31
CA LEU A 458 -3.18 6.71 20.36
C LEU A 458 -3.33 7.38 18.99
N PRO A 459 -2.60 6.98 17.92
CA PRO A 459 -2.77 7.57 16.59
C PRO A 459 -4.20 7.40 16.02
N HIS A 460 -4.92 6.37 16.47
CA HIS A 460 -6.26 6.03 16.00
C HIS A 460 -7.38 6.52 16.90
N MET A 461 -7.08 6.88 18.15
CA MET A 461 -8.10 7.36 19.08
C MET A 461 -8.63 8.72 18.62
N THR A 462 -9.92 8.92 18.79
CA THR A 462 -10.58 10.22 18.59
C THR A 462 -10.86 10.85 19.95
N GLY A 463 -10.81 12.18 20.05
CA GLY A 463 -11.08 12.90 21.30
C GLY A 463 -9.94 12.94 22.32
N VAL A 464 -8.82 12.27 22.07
CA VAL A 464 -7.60 12.43 22.89
C VAL A 464 -6.95 13.77 22.58
N THR A 465 -6.68 14.56 23.61
CA THR A 465 -5.96 15.85 23.52
C THR A 465 -4.72 15.82 24.40
N LEU A 466 -3.79 16.77 24.23
CA LEU A 466 -2.66 16.91 25.16
C LEU A 466 -3.10 17.05 26.62
N GLU A 467 -4.26 17.65 26.87
CA GLU A 467 -4.83 17.85 28.21
C GLU A 467 -5.29 16.54 28.87
N SER A 468 -5.62 15.52 28.08
CA SER A 468 -5.97 14.18 28.57
C SER A 468 -4.73 13.36 29.01
N LEU A 469 -3.53 13.85 28.71
CA LEU A 469 -2.28 13.18 29.03
C LEU A 469 -1.64 13.78 30.28
N SER A 470 -1.08 12.91 31.13
CA SER A 470 -0.28 13.37 32.27
C SER A 470 0.98 14.09 31.77
N ARG A 471 1.47 15.06 32.55
CA ARG A 471 2.75 15.74 32.26
C ARG A 471 3.89 14.74 32.02
N SER A 472 3.95 13.68 32.83
CA SER A 472 4.97 12.64 32.70
C SER A 472 4.87 11.84 31.39
N SER A 473 3.67 11.71 30.84
CA SER A 473 3.42 11.03 29.57
C SER A 473 3.81 11.91 28.39
N VAL A 474 3.50 13.21 28.46
CA VAL A 474 3.91 14.21 27.45
C VAL A 474 5.43 14.33 27.43
N ASP A 475 6.07 14.48 28.59
CA ASP A 475 7.53 14.55 28.70
C ASP A 475 8.18 13.23 28.19
N TRP A 476 7.54 12.08 28.42
CA TRP A 476 8.00 10.80 27.86
C TRP A 476 7.89 10.74 26.33
N LEU A 477 6.78 11.20 25.74
CA LEU A 477 6.61 11.27 24.27
C LEU A 477 7.66 12.17 23.62
N VAL A 478 7.98 13.29 24.26
CA VAL A 478 9.05 14.19 23.80
C VAL A 478 10.39 13.47 23.86
N ALA A 479 10.70 12.81 24.98
CA ALA A 479 11.95 12.07 25.14
C ALA A 479 12.09 10.90 24.15
N GLN A 480 11.00 10.23 23.74
CA GLN A 480 11.07 9.14 22.77
C GLN A 480 11.58 9.57 21.39
N MET A 481 11.42 10.85 21.03
CA MET A 481 11.98 11.37 19.78
C MET A 481 13.52 11.32 19.76
N GLU A 482 14.18 11.22 20.92
CA GLU A 482 15.64 11.09 21.01
C GLU A 482 16.13 9.64 20.95
N VAL A 483 15.25 8.67 21.15
CA VAL A 483 15.65 7.27 21.46
C VAL A 483 15.40 6.32 20.31
N GLN A 484 14.34 6.52 19.52
CA GLN A 484 13.96 5.61 18.44
C GLN A 484 13.47 6.36 17.20
N PRO A 485 13.84 5.94 15.99
CA PRO A 485 13.31 6.54 14.77
C PRO A 485 11.80 6.31 14.69
N HIS A 486 11.05 7.29 14.19
CA HIS A 486 9.64 7.10 13.90
C HIS A 486 9.45 5.99 12.86
N GLY A 487 8.50 5.09 13.15
CA GLY A 487 8.03 4.08 12.19
C GLY A 487 7.09 4.69 11.15
N PHE A 488 6.12 3.91 10.68
CA PHE A 488 5.13 4.36 9.69
C PHE A 488 4.26 5.54 10.15
N HIS A 489 4.13 5.75 11.47
CA HIS A 489 3.37 6.85 12.03
C HIS A 489 4.31 7.81 12.76
N PRO A 490 4.18 9.12 12.52
CA PRO A 490 4.90 10.11 13.33
C PRO A 490 4.46 10.02 14.78
N SER A 491 5.24 10.61 15.69
CA SER A 491 4.88 10.73 17.10
C SER A 491 3.42 11.15 17.28
N PRO A 492 2.67 10.60 18.27
CA PRO A 492 1.35 11.10 18.63
C PRO A 492 1.33 12.63 18.83
N LEU A 493 2.45 13.22 19.24
CA LEU A 493 2.60 14.68 19.35
C LEU A 493 2.33 15.41 18.04
N ALA A 494 2.63 14.83 16.88
CA ALA A 494 2.37 15.45 15.59
C ALA A 494 0.90 15.84 15.41
N ARG A 495 -0.01 15.03 15.95
CA ARG A 495 -1.46 15.23 15.83
C ARG A 495 -2.07 15.91 17.07
N LEU A 496 -1.45 15.76 18.23
CA LEU A 496 -1.94 16.28 19.50
C LEU A 496 -1.40 17.69 19.83
N ALA A 497 -0.26 18.07 19.27
CA ALA A 497 0.40 19.34 19.57
C ALA A 497 -0.43 20.53 19.08
N THR A 498 -0.60 21.52 19.96
CA THR A 498 -1.13 22.83 19.59
C THR A 498 -0.01 23.70 19.00
N GLU A 499 -0.35 24.78 18.28
CA GLU A 499 0.66 25.76 17.82
C GLU A 499 1.51 26.29 18.98
N GLU A 500 0.90 26.53 20.15
CA GLU A 500 1.61 26.98 21.35
C GLU A 500 2.60 25.94 21.85
N PHE A 501 2.23 24.65 21.87
CA PHE A 501 3.15 23.58 22.26
C PHE A 501 4.31 23.44 21.28
N VAL A 502 4.04 23.54 19.97
CA VAL A 502 5.09 23.54 18.94
C VAL A 502 6.10 24.67 19.20
N GLN A 503 5.62 25.89 19.37
CA GLN A 503 6.46 27.08 19.57
C GLN A 503 7.25 27.04 20.88
N SER A 504 6.61 26.61 21.97
CA SER A 504 7.21 26.66 23.32
C SER A 504 8.06 25.43 23.67
N ARG A 505 7.87 24.30 22.98
CA ARG A 505 8.54 23.03 23.33
C ARG A 505 9.26 22.36 22.16
N LEU A 506 8.63 22.20 20.99
CA LEU A 506 9.22 21.41 19.91
C LEU A 506 10.28 22.18 19.10
N LEU A 507 10.00 23.44 18.71
CA LEU A 507 10.97 24.25 17.96
C LEU A 507 12.26 24.51 18.75
N PRO A 508 12.24 24.83 20.06
CA PRO A 508 13.46 24.97 20.84
C PRO A 508 14.36 23.73 20.79
N LEU A 509 13.78 22.52 20.83
CA LEU A 509 14.55 21.27 20.76
C LEU A 509 15.26 21.07 19.41
N LEU A 510 14.71 21.63 18.33
CA LEU A 510 15.36 21.58 17.02
C LEU A 510 16.55 22.56 16.91
N ILE A 511 16.46 23.69 17.63
CA ILE A 511 17.49 24.74 17.63
C ILE A 511 18.67 24.37 18.53
N ASP A 512 18.40 23.69 19.65
CA ASP A 512 19.38 23.36 20.69
C ASP A 512 20.34 22.21 20.31
N ASN A 513 20.87 22.23 19.08
CA ASN A 513 21.82 21.28 18.52
C ASN A 513 21.48 19.80 18.84
N PRO A 514 20.30 19.32 18.38
CA PRO A 514 19.84 17.97 18.66
C PRO A 514 20.76 16.90 18.05
N SER A 515 20.69 15.67 18.57
CA SER A 515 21.26 14.52 17.85
C SER A 515 20.59 14.34 16.50
N ASP A 516 21.26 13.69 15.54
CA ASP A 516 20.72 13.44 14.20
C ASP A 516 19.35 12.73 14.27
N LEU A 517 19.24 11.72 15.14
CA LEU A 517 17.98 11.01 15.35
C LEU A 517 16.84 11.90 15.86
N LEU A 518 17.13 12.76 16.85
CA LEU A 518 16.14 13.70 17.37
C LEU A 518 15.73 14.70 16.29
N ARG A 519 16.69 15.20 15.51
CA ARG A 519 16.43 16.11 14.39
C ARG A 519 15.47 15.47 13.40
N ASP A 520 15.76 14.26 12.93
CA ASP A 520 14.92 13.55 11.95
C ASP A 520 13.48 13.35 12.46
N ASN A 521 13.34 12.96 13.72
CA ASN A 521 12.04 12.75 14.35
C ASN A 521 11.26 14.05 14.57
N LEU A 522 11.95 15.12 15.00
CA LEU A 522 11.35 16.44 15.15
C LEU A 522 10.87 16.97 13.80
N VAL A 523 11.67 16.84 12.74
CA VAL A 523 11.31 17.26 11.39
C VAL A 523 10.01 16.58 10.95
N LYS A 524 9.94 15.24 11.05
CA LYS A 524 8.72 14.47 10.73
C LYS A 524 7.51 14.90 11.55
N THR A 525 7.70 15.11 12.86
CA THR A 525 6.64 15.53 13.78
C THR A 525 6.15 16.94 13.46
N LEU A 526 7.06 17.86 13.16
CA LEU A 526 6.77 19.25 12.83
C LEU A 526 6.12 19.37 11.45
N GLU A 527 6.52 18.59 10.45
CA GLU A 527 5.85 18.55 9.15
C GLU A 527 4.37 18.18 9.29
N GLU A 528 4.07 17.13 10.06
CA GLU A 528 2.71 16.63 10.22
C GLU A 528 1.84 17.57 11.10
N ALA A 529 2.42 18.10 12.19
CA ALA A 529 1.77 19.16 12.96
C ALA A 529 1.51 20.40 12.08
N GLY A 530 2.48 20.76 11.25
CA GLY A 530 2.40 21.84 10.28
C GLY A 530 1.25 21.68 9.30
N ARG A 531 1.00 20.46 8.78
CA ARG A 531 -0.17 20.19 7.91
C ARG A 531 -1.49 20.49 8.63
N SER A 532 -1.62 20.04 9.87
CA SER A 532 -2.81 20.31 10.71
C SER A 532 -2.99 21.80 10.98
N HIS A 533 -1.89 22.55 11.14
CA HIS A 533 -1.87 23.99 11.38
C HIS A 533 -1.83 24.85 10.10
N ARG A 534 -1.70 24.23 8.93
CA ARG A 534 -1.45 24.88 7.63
C ARG A 534 -0.18 25.76 7.60
N ARG A 535 0.92 25.29 8.20
CA ARG A 535 2.24 25.96 8.23
C ARG A 535 3.37 24.99 7.86
N ARG A 536 4.50 25.50 7.37
CA ARG A 536 5.77 24.77 7.30
C ARG A 536 6.69 25.28 8.39
N TYR A 537 7.05 24.39 9.31
CA TYR A 537 8.00 24.72 10.37
C TYR A 537 9.45 24.39 9.96
N VAL A 538 9.64 23.45 9.02
CA VAL A 538 10.95 22.93 8.57
C VAL A 538 10.99 22.71 7.04
N ASP A 539 12.18 22.74 6.46
CA ASP A 539 12.47 22.45 5.03
C ASP A 539 12.93 20.99 4.80
N GLU A 540 13.30 20.57 3.58
CA GLU A 540 13.70 19.17 3.32
C GLU A 540 15.05 18.78 3.91
N ASN A 541 15.88 19.75 4.29
CA ASN A 541 17.11 19.48 5.03
C ASN A 541 16.88 19.48 6.55
N GLY A 542 15.63 19.68 6.98
CA GLY A 542 15.27 19.79 8.39
C GLY A 542 15.67 21.12 9.03
N GLU A 543 15.91 22.16 8.23
CA GLU A 543 16.20 23.51 8.70
C GLU A 543 14.90 24.28 8.95
N LEU A 544 14.90 25.21 9.92
CA LEU A 544 13.71 26.01 10.22
C LEU A 544 13.32 26.90 9.03
N VAL A 545 12.04 26.86 8.68
CA VAL A 545 11.48 27.83 7.73
C VAL A 545 11.03 29.06 8.51
N GLY A 546 11.75 30.16 8.31
CA GLY A 546 11.63 31.41 9.08
C GLY A 546 10.31 32.14 8.98
#